data_AF-A0A382UWC1-F1
#
_entry.id   AF-A0A382UWC1-F1
#
_cell.length_a   1.000
_cell.length_b   1.000
_cell.length_c   1.000
_cell.angle_alpha   90.00
_cell.angle_beta   90.00
_cell.angle_gamma   90.00
#
_symmetry.space_group_name_H-M   'P 1'
#
loop_
_entity.id
_entity.type
_entity.pdbx_description
1 polymer ?
#
loop_
_entity_poly.entity_id
_entity_poly.type
_entity_poly.pdbx_seq_one_letter_code
_entity_poly.pdbx_strand_id
1 'polypeptide(L)'
;MKKIITISIATVLNLVAFTQTDIENARIQGVGATVGITGIVINGDELGPIRYIQDTTAGIALYDPAILGGIIRGDEISVTGILVDYNGLLEMNPVNAVVTNSSANPSPIPLVVTPNQIG
;
A
#
# COMPACT_ATOMS: atom_id res chain seq x y z
N MET A 1 -16.21 59.75 1.54
CA MET A 1 -16.49 58.63 0.63
C MET A 1 -15.77 57.40 1.15
N LYS A 2 -16.46 56.26 1.23
CA LYS A 2 -16.13 55.09 2.07
C LYS A 2 -14.87 54.36 1.56
N LYS A 3 -13.87 54.15 2.42
CA LYS A 3 -12.69 53.32 2.13
C LYS A 3 -13.10 51.84 2.26
N ILE A 4 -13.18 51.12 1.14
CA ILE A 4 -13.43 49.68 1.12
C ILE A 4 -12.08 49.00 1.25
N ILE A 5 -11.82 48.38 2.40
CA ILE A 5 -10.65 47.55 2.64
C ILE A 5 -11.06 46.11 2.30
N THR A 6 -10.62 45.60 1.16
CA THR A 6 -10.83 44.21 0.78
C THR A 6 -9.70 43.39 1.40
N ILE A 7 -10.03 42.55 2.39
CA ILE A 7 -9.10 41.56 2.96
C ILE A 7 -9.27 40.27 2.15
N SER A 8 -8.29 39.95 1.32
CA SER A 8 -8.21 38.65 0.64
C SER A 8 -7.56 37.64 1.60
N ILE A 9 -8.32 36.68 2.09
CA ILE A 9 -7.79 35.52 2.82
C ILE A 9 -7.25 34.53 1.79
N ALA A 10 -5.93 34.27 1.82
CA ALA A 10 -5.30 33.21 1.05
C ALA A 10 -5.25 31.93 1.90
N THR A 11 -6.12 30.97 1.62
CA THR A 11 -6.03 29.62 2.17
C THR A 11 -4.93 28.85 1.44
N VAL A 12 -3.86 28.48 2.15
CA VAL A 12 -2.83 27.57 1.64
C VAL A 12 -3.29 26.14 1.90
N LEU A 13 -3.65 25.42 0.82
CA LEU A 13 -3.95 23.99 0.86
C LEU A 13 -2.63 23.21 0.71
N ASN A 14 -2.16 22.59 1.79
CA ASN A 14 -1.03 21.66 1.72
C ASN A 14 -1.54 20.26 1.36
N LEU A 15 -1.45 19.89 0.09
CA LEU A 15 -1.67 18.53 -0.36
C LEU A 15 -0.38 17.74 -0.13
N VAL A 16 -0.37 16.85 0.86
CA VAL A 16 0.69 15.83 0.96
C VAL A 16 0.33 14.74 -0.03
N ALA A 17 1.04 14.69 -1.16
CA ALA A 17 0.95 13.57 -2.09
C ALA A 17 1.88 12.45 -1.59
N PHE A 18 1.32 11.31 -1.22
CA PHE A 18 2.12 10.11 -0.99
C PHE A 18 2.55 9.56 -2.35
N THR A 19 3.86 9.55 -2.60
CA THR A 19 4.39 8.95 -3.82
C THR A 19 4.35 7.43 -3.67
N GLN A 20 3.86 6.76 -4.70
CA GLN A 20 3.91 5.32 -4.76
C GLN A 20 5.33 4.84 -5.03
N THR A 21 5.75 3.78 -4.34
CA THR A 21 7.03 3.09 -4.55
C THR A 21 6.77 1.61 -4.85
N ASP A 22 7.78 0.91 -5.38
CA ASP A 22 7.71 -0.54 -5.51
C ASP A 22 7.80 -1.23 -4.14
N ILE A 23 7.32 -2.46 -4.05
CA ILE A 23 7.20 -3.16 -2.77
C ILE A 23 8.58 -3.47 -2.18
N GLU A 24 9.61 -3.72 -2.98
CA GLU A 24 10.97 -3.91 -2.49
C GLU A 24 11.47 -2.65 -1.75
N ASN A 25 11.34 -1.47 -2.36
CA ASN A 25 11.75 -0.20 -1.79
C ASN A 25 10.87 0.24 -0.61
N ALA A 26 9.59 -0.15 -0.59
CA ALA A 26 8.74 0.07 0.57
C ALA A 26 9.25 -0.68 1.80
N ARG A 27 9.60 -1.97 1.64
CA ARG A 27 10.04 -2.84 2.74
C ARG A 27 11.28 -2.32 3.44
N ILE A 28 12.19 -1.65 2.73
CA ILE A 28 13.43 -1.10 3.30
C ILE A 28 13.24 0.24 4.02
N GLN A 29 12.06 0.88 3.95
CA GLN A 29 11.77 2.10 4.72
C GLN A 29 11.67 1.83 6.23
N GLY A 30 11.45 0.57 6.62
CA GLY A 30 11.44 0.12 8.01
C GLY A 30 10.11 0.38 8.74
N VAL A 31 10.02 -0.19 9.94
CA VAL A 31 8.86 -0.08 10.83
C VAL A 31 8.58 1.38 11.20
N GLY A 32 7.31 1.77 11.17
CA GLY A 32 6.83 3.12 11.46
C GLY A 32 6.76 4.03 10.22
N ALA A 33 7.33 3.62 9.08
CA ALA A 33 7.22 4.36 7.83
C ALA A 33 5.79 4.30 7.27
N THR A 34 5.30 5.42 6.75
CA THR A 34 4.09 5.45 5.91
C THR A 34 4.51 5.24 4.46
N VAL A 35 3.99 4.20 3.82
CA VAL A 35 4.34 3.84 2.44
C VAL A 35 3.08 3.71 1.58
N GLY A 36 3.20 4.09 0.31
CA GLY A 36 2.19 3.88 -0.73
C GLY A 36 2.70 2.86 -1.76
N ILE A 37 1.96 1.80 -2.02
CA ILE A 37 2.35 0.71 -2.94
C ILE A 37 1.16 0.24 -3.77
N THR A 38 1.42 -0.35 -4.94
CA THR A 38 0.42 -1.09 -5.71
C THR A 38 0.90 -2.50 -5.94
N GLY A 39 -0.03 -3.46 -5.85
CA GLY A 39 0.27 -4.85 -6.17
C GLY A 39 -1.00 -5.66 -6.40
N ILE A 40 -0.81 -6.87 -6.90
CA ILE A 40 -1.87 -7.84 -7.12
C ILE A 40 -2.04 -8.68 -5.86
N VAL A 41 -3.27 -8.84 -5.39
CA VAL A 41 -3.64 -9.68 -4.26
C VAL A 41 -3.52 -11.15 -4.65
N ILE A 42 -2.66 -11.91 -3.95
CA ILE A 42 -2.32 -13.30 -4.32
C ILE A 42 -3.07 -14.37 -3.52
N ASN A 43 -3.73 -14.02 -2.41
CA ASN A 43 -4.55 -14.94 -1.61
C ASN A 43 -6.01 -14.53 -1.54
N GLY A 44 -6.90 -15.51 -1.30
CA GLY A 44 -8.27 -15.29 -0.90
C GLY A 44 -8.43 -15.53 0.60
N ASP A 45 -9.58 -16.08 0.99
CA ASP A 45 -9.93 -16.30 2.39
C ASP A 45 -9.20 -17.48 3.06
N GLU A 46 -8.36 -18.21 2.33
CA GLU A 46 -7.69 -19.41 2.85
C GLU A 46 -6.73 -19.13 4.00
N LEU A 47 -6.31 -17.87 4.17
CA LEU A 47 -5.42 -17.40 5.24
C LEU A 47 -6.13 -16.48 6.25
N GLY A 48 -7.47 -16.44 6.24
CA GLY A 48 -8.24 -15.52 7.06
C GLY A 48 -8.23 -14.09 6.48
N PRO A 49 -8.22 -13.04 7.32
CA PRO A 49 -8.46 -11.67 6.87
C PRO A 49 -7.21 -10.96 6.31
N ILE A 50 -6.02 -11.56 6.44
CA ILE A 50 -4.78 -11.02 5.86
C ILE A 50 -4.84 -11.04 4.33
N ARG A 51 -4.25 -10.02 3.69
CA ARG A 51 -4.05 -9.98 2.24
C ARG A 51 -2.58 -9.76 1.92
N TYR A 52 -2.01 -10.66 1.13
CA TYR A 52 -0.70 -10.51 0.55
C TYR A 52 -0.86 -9.88 -0.83
N ILE A 53 -0.14 -8.80 -1.06
CA ILE A 53 -0.02 -8.19 -2.38
C ILE A 53 1.40 -8.32 -2.89
N GLN A 54 1.53 -8.46 -4.21
CA GLN A 54 2.81 -8.62 -4.87
C GLN A 54 2.87 -7.78 -6.15
N ASP A 55 4.00 -7.14 -6.38
CA ASP A 55 4.35 -6.48 -7.64
C ASP A 55 5.50 -7.24 -8.32
N THR A 56 6.13 -6.65 -9.33
CA THR A 56 7.25 -7.29 -10.04
C THR A 56 8.54 -7.36 -9.21
N THR A 57 8.59 -6.74 -8.03
CA THR A 57 9.79 -6.59 -7.19
C THR A 57 9.73 -7.44 -5.92
N ALA A 58 8.61 -7.40 -5.19
CA ALA A 58 8.46 -8.11 -3.91
C ALA A 58 6.99 -8.29 -3.52
N GLY A 59 6.75 -9.02 -2.43
CA GLY A 59 5.45 -9.14 -1.78
C GLY A 59 5.43 -8.55 -0.37
N ILE A 60 4.26 -8.14 0.10
CA ILE A 60 4.05 -7.66 1.47
C ILE A 60 2.65 -8.01 1.99
N ALA A 61 2.55 -8.21 3.30
CA ALA A 61 1.29 -8.46 4.00
C ALA A 61 0.58 -7.14 4.32
N LEU A 62 -0.75 -7.16 4.22
CA LEU A 62 -1.66 -6.11 4.66
C LEU A 62 -2.62 -6.71 5.69
N TYR A 63 -2.75 -6.08 6.85
CA TYR A 63 -3.63 -6.55 7.91
C TYR A 63 -4.50 -5.41 8.45
N ASP A 64 -5.67 -5.23 7.83
CA ASP A 64 -6.72 -4.32 8.30
C ASP A 64 -8.09 -4.85 7.85
N PRO A 65 -8.71 -5.79 8.58
CA PRO A 65 -9.93 -6.47 8.14
C PRO A 65 -11.12 -5.51 7.91
N ALA A 66 -11.13 -4.36 8.59
CA ALA A 66 -12.17 -3.36 8.44
C ALA A 66 -12.07 -2.64 7.08
N ILE A 67 -10.85 -2.41 6.60
CA ILE A 67 -10.58 -1.75 5.31
C ILE A 67 -10.52 -2.76 4.16
N LEU A 68 -10.03 -3.97 4.39
CA LEU A 68 -9.73 -4.97 3.37
C LEU A 68 -10.85 -5.99 3.12
N GLY A 69 -11.99 -5.91 3.82
CA GLY A 69 -13.04 -6.94 3.79
C GLY A 69 -13.66 -7.25 2.42
N GLY A 70 -13.54 -6.33 1.44
CA GLY A 70 -14.02 -6.53 0.07
C GLY A 70 -12.94 -6.90 -0.95
N ILE A 71 -11.67 -6.97 -0.53
CA ILE A 71 -10.53 -7.22 -1.41
C ILE A 71 -10.36 -8.73 -1.62
N ILE A 72 -10.32 -9.14 -2.89
CA ILE A 72 -10.25 -10.55 -3.29
C ILE A 72 -9.00 -10.85 -4.12
N ARG A 73 -8.65 -12.14 -4.22
CA ARG A 73 -7.54 -12.62 -5.05
C ARG A 73 -7.71 -12.10 -6.50
N GLY A 74 -6.62 -11.57 -7.06
CA GLY A 74 -6.60 -11.02 -8.42
C GLY A 74 -6.98 -9.54 -8.51
N ASP A 75 -7.40 -8.90 -7.42
CA ASP A 75 -7.51 -7.44 -7.39
C ASP A 75 -6.11 -6.82 -7.43
N GLU A 76 -5.92 -5.83 -8.30
CA GLU A 76 -4.81 -4.90 -8.20
C GLU A 76 -5.25 -3.72 -7.35
N ILE A 77 -4.55 -3.49 -6.25
CA ILE A 77 -4.90 -2.44 -5.30
C ILE A 77 -3.75 -1.48 -5.10
N SER A 78 -4.05 -0.19 -5.00
CA SER A 78 -3.15 0.83 -4.48
C SER A 78 -3.48 1.06 -3.01
N VAL A 79 -2.51 0.86 -2.13
CA VAL A 79 -2.67 0.99 -0.67
C VAL A 79 -1.66 1.97 -0.10
N THR A 80 -2.09 2.76 0.88
CA THR A 80 -1.22 3.57 1.73
C THR A 80 -1.44 3.19 3.18
N GLY A 81 -0.38 3.02 3.94
CA GLY A 81 -0.46 2.61 5.34
C GLY A 81 0.87 2.66 6.05
N ILE A 82 0.89 2.20 7.31
CA ILE A 82 2.07 2.21 8.16
C ILE A 82 2.67 0.80 8.22
N LEU A 83 3.99 0.69 8.04
CA LEU A 83 4.71 -0.55 8.21
C LEU A 83 4.87 -0.91 9.69
N VAL A 84 4.57 -2.15 10.04
CA VAL A 84 4.77 -2.72 11.38
C VAL A 84 5.44 -4.08 11.28
N ASP A 85 6.15 -4.46 12.35
CA ASP A 85 6.56 -5.83 12.57
C ASP A 85 5.58 -6.47 13.54
N TYR A 86 4.92 -7.54 13.11
CA TYR A 86 4.05 -8.33 13.95
C TYR A 86 4.58 -9.76 14.03
N ASN A 87 5.20 -10.10 15.17
CA ASN A 87 5.81 -11.41 15.41
C ASN A 87 6.84 -11.81 14.32
N GLY A 88 7.63 -10.86 13.82
CA GLY A 88 8.61 -11.09 12.76
C GLY A 88 8.05 -11.07 11.35
N LEU A 89 6.75 -10.79 11.17
CA LEU A 89 6.15 -10.51 9.87
C LEU A 89 6.10 -9.00 9.65
N LEU A 90 6.81 -8.52 8.64
CA LEU A 90 6.63 -7.15 8.14
C LEU A 90 5.29 -7.06 7.40
N GLU A 91 4.40 -6.21 7.90
CA GLU A 91 3.06 -5.99 7.35
C GLU A 91 2.67 -4.49 7.38
N MET A 92 1.62 -4.15 6.66
CA MET A 92 0.99 -2.82 6.72
C MET A 92 -0.23 -2.86 7.64
N ASN A 93 -0.19 -2.09 8.73
CA ASN A 93 -1.27 -1.93 9.70
C ASN A 93 -1.04 -0.67 10.56
N PRO A 94 -1.95 0.32 10.58
CA PRO A 94 -3.23 0.37 9.86
C PRO A 94 -3.03 0.60 8.35
N VAL A 95 -4.07 0.28 7.58
CA VAL A 95 -4.20 0.73 6.19
C VAL A 95 -4.94 2.07 6.19
N ASN A 96 -4.26 3.15 5.80
CA ASN A 96 -4.83 4.49 5.77
C ASN A 96 -5.76 4.72 4.57
N ALA A 97 -5.46 4.10 3.43
CA ALA A 97 -6.27 4.18 2.22
C ALA A 97 -6.07 2.94 1.34
N VAL A 98 -7.14 2.52 0.66
CA VAL A 98 -7.13 1.47 -0.36
C VAL A 98 -7.97 1.90 -1.55
N VAL A 99 -7.47 1.62 -2.75
CA VAL A 99 -8.19 1.77 -4.01
C VAL A 99 -8.01 0.49 -4.81
N THR A 100 -9.11 -0.11 -5.26
CA THR A 100 -9.06 -1.21 -6.24
C THR A 100 -8.97 -0.61 -7.64
N ASN A 101 -7.86 -0.85 -8.34
CA ASN A 101 -7.59 -0.31 -9.67
C ASN A 101 -8.20 -1.21 -10.76
N SER A 102 -8.11 -2.52 -10.58
CA SER A 102 -8.62 -3.53 -11.48
C SER A 102 -8.84 -4.86 -10.75
N SER A 103 -9.60 -5.77 -11.36
CA SER A 103 -9.94 -7.07 -10.79
C SER A 103 -9.69 -8.20 -11.78
N ALA A 104 -9.62 -9.43 -11.27
CA ALA A 104 -9.37 -10.64 -12.06
C ALA A 104 -8.04 -10.64 -12.84
N ASN A 105 -7.03 -9.97 -12.30
CA ASN A 105 -5.68 -10.02 -12.83
C ASN A 105 -5.05 -11.40 -12.60
N PRO A 106 -4.23 -11.90 -13.54
CA PRO A 106 -3.43 -13.10 -13.29
C PRO A 106 -2.42 -12.82 -12.17
N SER A 107 -2.04 -13.86 -11.43
CA SER A 107 -0.95 -13.73 -10.46
C SER A 107 0.34 -13.24 -11.14
N PRO A 108 1.16 -12.42 -10.46
CA PRO A 108 2.46 -12.00 -10.97
C PRO A 108 3.33 -13.21 -11.38
N ILE A 109 4.11 -13.03 -12.44
CA ILE A 109 5.07 -14.05 -12.88
C ILE A 109 6.16 -14.19 -11.80
N PRO A 110 6.41 -15.40 -11.27
CA PRO A 110 7.46 -15.59 -10.27
C PRO A 110 8.83 -15.16 -10.79
N LEU A 111 9.61 -14.51 -9.92
CA LEU A 111 10.99 -14.15 -10.24
C LEU A 111 11.87 -15.41 -10.21
N VAL A 112 12.54 -15.70 -11.33
CA VAL A 112 13.54 -16.77 -11.39
C VAL A 112 14.83 -16.27 -10.76
N VAL A 113 15.18 -16.85 -9.60
CA VAL A 113 16.41 -16.53 -8.87
C VAL A 113 17.31 -17.75 -8.77
N THR A 114 18.62 -17.51 -8.77
CA THR A 114 19.66 -18.51 -8.58
C THR A 114 20.07 -18.62 -7.11
N PRO A 115 20.70 -19.73 -6.67
CA PRO A 115 21.09 -19.89 -5.26
C PRO A 115 21.99 -18.79 -4.69
N ASN A 116 22.80 -18.12 -5.50
CA ASN A 116 23.63 -16.99 -5.07
C ASN A 116 22.87 -15.64 -4.95
N GLN A 117 21.58 -15.60 -5.33
CA GLN A 117 20.69 -14.44 -5.18
C GLN A 117 19.78 -14.57 -3.96
N ILE A 118 19.77 -15.74 -3.32
CA ILE A 118 19.11 -15.98 -2.05
C ILE A 118 20.25 -16.14 -1.03
N GLY A 119 20.27 -15.28 -0.01
CA GLY A 119 21.27 -15.32 1.07
C GLY A 119 21.19 -16.58 1.91
#